data_AF-A0A6I3U8X1-F1
#
_entry.id   AF-A0A6I3U8X1-F1
#
_cell.length_a   1.000
_cell.length_b   1.000
_cell.length_c   1.000
_cell.angle_alpha   90.00
_cell.angle_beta   90.00
_cell.angle_gamma   90.00
#
_symmetry.space_group_name_H-M   'P 1'
#
loop_
_entity.id
_entity.type
_entity.pdbx_description
1 polymer ?
#
loop_
_entity_poly.entity_id
_entity_poly.type
_entity_poly.pdbx_seq_one_letter_code
_entity_poly.pdbx_strand_id
1 'polypeptide(L)'
;YSINPDEAVAQGAAIQAALEIANKSESADVSETVRGLAEKLVVSDVTSQALGTLALSNGVKRNTIIIPKNSKVPNKYSEYFSTVVDNQQNVLVEVTQGDDEDPQFVTVIGESTIKLPGDWPAGTVLKVTYHYDVDQTVFVEV
;
A
#
# COMPACT_ATOMS: atom_id res chain seq x y z
N TYR A 1 -19.06 5.67 -29.96
CA TYR A 1 -17.85 4.82 -29.90
C TYR A 1 -18.22 3.56 -29.16
N SER A 2 -18.11 2.39 -29.79
CA SER A 2 -18.34 1.10 -29.17
C SER A 2 -16.97 0.47 -28.93
N ILE A 3 -16.62 0.22 -27.67
CA ILE A 3 -15.42 -0.54 -27.30
C ILE A 3 -15.86 -2.00 -27.16
N ASN A 4 -15.10 -2.94 -27.73
CA ASN A 4 -15.38 -4.35 -27.53
C ASN A 4 -15.01 -4.74 -26.08
N PRO A 5 -15.96 -5.16 -25.22
CA PRO A 5 -15.67 -5.52 -23.83
C PRO A 5 -14.68 -6.69 -23.73
N ASP A 6 -14.64 -7.57 -24.74
CA ASP A 6 -13.78 -8.75 -24.73
C ASP A 6 -12.30 -8.40 -24.99
N GLU A 7 -12.03 -7.25 -25.61
CA GLU A 7 -10.67 -6.82 -26.00
C GLU A 7 -10.16 -5.61 -25.22
N ALA A 8 -11.06 -4.87 -24.56
CA ALA A 8 -10.77 -3.57 -23.93
C ALA A 8 -9.58 -3.64 -22.95
N VAL A 9 -9.53 -4.67 -22.11
CA VAL A 9 -8.47 -4.85 -21.11
C VAL A 9 -7.12 -5.08 -21.77
N ALA A 10 -7.07 -5.97 -22.77
CA ALA A 10 -5.82 -6.29 -23.47
C ALA A 10 -5.29 -5.08 -24.27
N GLN A 11 -6.17 -4.34 -24.93
CA GLN A 11 -5.80 -3.12 -25.66
C GLN A 11 -5.29 -2.02 -24.70
N GLY A 12 -5.96 -1.82 -23.57
CA GLY A 12 -5.53 -0.87 -22.55
C GLY A 12 -4.16 -1.20 -21.96
N ALA A 13 -3.92 -2.48 -21.64
CA ALA A 13 -2.62 -2.93 -21.16
C ALA A 13 -1.51 -2.76 -22.21
N ALA A 14 -1.78 -3.04 -23.48
CA ALA A 14 -0.83 -2.83 -24.57
C ALA A 14 -0.46 -1.34 -24.75
N ILE A 15 -1.44 -0.44 -24.62
CA ILE A 15 -1.21 1.01 -24.63
C ILE A 15 -0.34 1.41 -23.43
N GLN A 16 -0.65 0.94 -22.22
CA GLN A 16 0.13 1.24 -21.02
C GLN A 16 1.59 0.79 -21.18
N ALA A 17 1.83 -0.42 -21.68
CA ALA A 17 3.19 -0.91 -21.95
C ALA A 17 3.93 -0.04 -22.97
N ALA A 18 3.26 0.39 -24.04
CA ALA A 18 3.86 1.27 -25.05
C ALA A 18 4.23 2.65 -24.45
N LEU A 19 3.38 3.21 -23.58
CA LEU A 19 3.65 4.46 -22.86
C LEU A 19 4.84 4.32 -21.91
N GLU A 20 4.93 3.20 -21.20
CA GLU A 20 6.03 2.93 -20.28
C GLU A 20 7.37 2.78 -21.01
N ILE A 21 7.39 2.07 -22.14
CA ILE A 21 8.57 1.96 -23.01
C ILE A 21 8.99 3.33 -23.54
N ALA A 22 8.03 4.15 -23.99
CA ALA A 22 8.28 5.51 -24.47
C ALA A 22 8.89 6.41 -23.38
N ASN A 23 8.42 6.29 -22.14
CA ASN A 23 8.92 7.07 -21.00
C ASN A 23 10.29 6.61 -20.49
N LYS A 24 10.60 5.30 -20.57
CA LYS A 24 11.86 4.73 -20.07
C LYS A 24 13.01 4.77 -21.09
N SER A 25 12.70 4.79 -22.39
CA SER A 25 13.71 4.75 -23.45
C SER A 25 13.78 6.07 -24.23
N GLU A 26 14.85 6.85 -24.00
CA GLU A 26 15.17 8.02 -24.85
C GLU A 26 15.51 7.61 -26.30
N SER A 27 15.86 6.34 -26.55
CA SER A 27 16.53 5.90 -27.78
C SER A 27 15.92 4.71 -28.52
N ALA A 28 14.73 4.23 -28.15
CA ALA A 28 14.11 3.07 -28.82
C ALA A 28 13.19 3.49 -29.98
N ASP A 29 13.05 2.62 -30.99
CA ASP A 29 12.12 2.67 -32.14
C ASP A 29 10.64 2.77 -31.71
N VAL A 30 10.28 3.87 -31.06
CA VAL A 30 8.92 4.16 -30.63
C VAL A 30 8.36 5.22 -31.57
N SER A 31 7.21 4.91 -32.17
CA SER A 31 6.52 5.85 -33.06
C SER A 31 6.34 7.22 -32.40
N GLU A 32 6.53 8.29 -33.17
CA GLU A 32 6.35 9.68 -32.72
C GLU A 32 4.94 9.92 -32.17
N THR A 33 3.94 9.18 -32.67
CA THR A 33 2.57 9.20 -32.13
C THR A 33 2.48 8.71 -30.68
N VAL A 34 3.23 7.66 -30.31
CA VAL A 34 3.24 7.11 -28.95
C VAL A 34 4.02 8.03 -28.01
N ARG A 35 5.13 8.62 -28.48
CA ARG A 35 5.85 9.65 -27.72
C ARG A 35 4.97 10.87 -27.41
N GLY A 36 4.28 11.39 -28.43
CA GLY A 36 3.36 12.52 -28.25
C GLY A 36 2.17 12.20 -27.35
N LEU A 37 1.77 10.92 -27.25
CA LEU A 37 0.77 10.47 -26.29
C LEU A 37 1.35 10.38 -24.87
N ALA A 38 2.56 9.84 -24.71
CA ALA A 38 3.26 9.72 -23.43
C ALA A 38 3.54 11.08 -22.76
N GLU A 39 3.84 12.12 -23.56
CA GLU A 39 4.01 13.49 -23.05
C GLU A 39 2.71 14.13 -22.53
N LYS A 40 1.55 13.68 -23.02
CA LYS A 40 0.24 14.30 -22.74
C LYS A 40 -0.62 13.50 -21.77
N LEU A 41 -0.36 12.21 -21.63
CA LEU A 41 -1.18 11.29 -20.86
C LEU A 41 -0.45 10.85 -19.60
N VAL A 42 -1.02 11.21 -18.44
CA VAL A 42 -0.57 10.74 -17.13
C VAL A 42 -1.59 9.77 -16.58
N VAL A 43 -1.15 8.55 -16.29
CA VAL A 43 -1.97 7.53 -15.62
C VAL A 43 -1.62 7.56 -14.13
N SER A 44 -2.63 7.70 -13.29
CA SER A 44 -2.52 7.66 -11.83
C SER A 44 -3.58 6.71 -11.29
N ASP A 45 -3.15 5.78 -10.45
CA ASP A 45 -4.04 4.81 -9.81
C ASP A 45 -4.24 5.14 -8.32
N VAL A 46 -5.20 4.49 -7.67
CA VAL A 46 -5.55 4.69 -6.26
C VAL A 46 -5.85 3.36 -5.55
N THR A 47 -5.68 3.33 -4.23
CA THR A 47 -6.03 2.16 -3.42
C THR A 47 -7.55 1.91 -3.40
N SER A 48 -7.96 0.64 -3.54
CA SER A 48 -9.39 0.27 -3.50
C SER A 48 -9.97 0.26 -2.07
N GLN A 49 -9.20 -0.20 -1.10
CA GLN A 49 -9.55 -0.26 0.32
C GLN A 49 -8.41 0.31 1.15
N ALA A 50 -8.71 0.69 2.39
CA ALA A 50 -7.68 1.09 3.34
C ALA A 50 -6.80 -0.10 3.76
N LEU A 51 -5.53 0.19 4.07
CA LEU A 51 -4.64 -0.71 4.78
C LEU A 51 -4.40 -0.20 6.18
N GLY A 52 -4.37 -1.13 7.13
CA GLY A 52 -4.11 -0.82 8.53
C GLY A 52 -3.36 -1.92 9.24
N THR A 53 -3.25 -1.74 10.55
CA THR A 53 -2.75 -2.77 11.45
C THR A 53 -3.64 -2.88 12.68
N LEU A 54 -3.78 -4.09 13.21
CA LEU A 54 -4.47 -4.27 14.49
C LEU A 54 -3.55 -3.86 15.64
N ALA A 55 -4.04 -2.98 16.49
CA ALA A 55 -3.33 -2.52 17.69
C ALA A 55 -4.25 -2.46 18.90
N LEU A 56 -3.67 -2.48 20.10
CA LEU A 56 -4.41 -2.26 21.33
C LEU A 56 -4.55 -0.75 21.56
N SER A 57 -5.80 -0.28 21.62
CA SER A 57 -6.15 1.09 22.01
C SER A 57 -7.04 1.02 23.24
N ASN A 58 -6.58 1.59 24.36
CA ASN A 58 -7.26 1.53 25.66
C ASN A 58 -7.66 0.12 26.10
N GLY A 59 -6.80 -0.87 25.81
CA GLY A 59 -7.04 -2.29 26.14
C GLY A 59 -7.98 -3.03 25.19
N VAL A 60 -8.53 -2.36 24.16
CA VAL A 60 -9.38 -2.98 23.14
C VAL A 60 -8.59 -3.08 21.83
N LYS A 61 -8.65 -4.24 21.18
CA LYS A 61 -8.05 -4.43 19.85
C LYS A 61 -8.87 -3.67 18.82
N ARG A 62 -8.24 -2.74 18.09
CA ARG A 62 -8.85 -1.95 17.02
C ARG A 62 -7.97 -1.99 15.78
N ASN A 63 -8.61 -1.82 14.62
CA ASN A 63 -7.92 -1.57 13.38
C ASN A 63 -7.52 -0.09 13.30
N THR A 64 -6.23 0.17 13.18
CA THR A 64 -5.69 1.50 12.92
C THR A 64 -5.35 1.61 11.44
N ILE A 65 -6.08 2.46 10.73
CA ILE A 65 -5.84 2.73 9.30
C ILE A 65 -4.53 3.53 9.16
N ILE A 66 -3.62 3.03 8.34
CA ILE A 66 -2.34 3.69 8.03
C ILE A 66 -2.40 4.31 6.62
N ILE A 67 -2.90 3.55 5.64
CA ILE A 67 -3.12 4.05 4.26
C ILE A 67 -4.63 4.11 4.03
N PRO A 68 -5.23 5.30 3.88
CA PRO A 68 -6.64 5.43 3.55
C PRO A 68 -6.99 4.83 2.18
N LYS A 69 -8.25 4.42 1.99
CA LYS A 69 -8.77 4.10 0.66
C LYS A 69 -8.72 5.31 -0.26
N ASN A 70 -8.70 5.06 -1.58
CA ASN A 70 -8.58 6.07 -2.62
C ASN A 70 -7.31 6.93 -2.53
N SER A 71 -6.29 6.45 -1.81
CA SER A 71 -4.97 7.08 -1.78
C SER A 71 -4.26 6.81 -3.09
N LYS A 72 -3.70 7.85 -3.74
CA LYS A 72 -2.92 7.69 -4.98
C LYS A 72 -1.74 6.76 -4.76
N VAL A 73 -1.43 5.89 -5.73
CA VAL A 73 -0.22 5.05 -5.72
C VAL A 73 0.80 5.56 -6.74
N PRO A 74 2.11 5.39 -6.49
CA PRO A 74 2.72 4.85 -5.27
C PRO A 74 2.58 5.80 -4.07
N ASN A 75 2.58 5.25 -2.86
CA ASN A 75 2.51 6.04 -1.63
C ASN A 75 3.26 5.39 -0.46
N LYS A 76 3.49 6.19 0.58
CA LYS A 76 4.13 5.76 1.82
C LYS A 76 3.52 6.52 2.99
N TYR A 77 3.03 5.79 3.99
CA TYR A 77 2.44 6.34 5.22
C TYR A 77 3.04 5.66 6.43
N SER A 78 3.13 6.38 7.54
CA SER A 78 3.65 5.86 8.80
C SER A 78 2.69 6.21 9.92
N GLU A 79 2.59 5.30 10.89
CA GLU A 79 1.93 5.54 12.16
C GLU A 79 2.80 5.10 13.34
N TYR A 80 2.54 5.72 14.48
CA TYR A 80 3.27 5.48 15.72
C TYR A 80 2.46 4.63 16.67
N PHE A 81 3.07 3.53 17.10
CA PHE A 81 2.52 2.60 18.09
C PHE A 81 3.42 2.57 19.31
N SER A 82 2.99 1.94 20.40
CA SER A 82 3.82 1.82 21.60
C SER A 82 3.75 0.45 22.23
N THR A 83 4.81 0.05 22.93
CA THR A 83 4.77 -1.12 23.82
C THR A 83 3.72 -0.92 24.91
N VAL A 84 3.05 -2.01 25.30
CA VAL A 84 1.94 -1.97 26.27
C VAL A 84 2.41 -2.40 27.66
N VAL A 85 3.46 -3.21 27.75
CA VAL A 85 4.00 -3.75 29.00
C VAL A 85 5.52 -3.56 29.07
N ASP A 86 6.06 -3.49 30.29
CA ASP A 86 7.51 -3.43 30.51
C ASP A 86 8.18 -4.70 30.00
N ASN A 87 9.36 -4.55 29.41
CA ASN A 87 10.19 -5.65 28.90
C ASN A 87 9.44 -6.51 27.85
N GLN A 88 8.53 -5.90 27.08
CA GLN A 88 7.79 -6.58 26.02
C GLN A 88 8.77 -7.19 25.01
N GLN A 89 8.71 -8.50 24.81
CA GLN A 89 9.66 -9.22 23.95
C GLN A 89 9.22 -9.33 22.49
N ASN A 90 7.93 -9.23 22.21
CA ASN A 90 7.39 -9.43 20.87
C ASN A 90 6.30 -8.41 20.57
N VAL A 91 6.22 -7.99 19.32
CA VAL A 91 5.10 -7.22 18.75
C VAL A 91 4.55 -8.04 17.60
N LEU A 92 3.25 -8.35 17.68
CA LEU A 92 2.53 -8.95 16.57
C LEU A 92 1.99 -7.84 15.69
N VAL A 93 2.40 -7.83 14.42
CA VAL A 93 1.92 -6.92 13.40
C VAL A 93 0.96 -7.71 12.52
N GLU A 94 -0.33 -7.45 12.67
CA GLU A 94 -1.37 -7.99 11.80
C GLU A 94 -1.74 -6.94 10.78
N VAL A 95 -1.47 -7.21 9.51
CA VAL A 95 -1.78 -6.34 8.37
C VAL A 95 -3.24 -6.55 7.99
N THR A 96 -4.01 -5.47 7.97
CA THR A 96 -5.45 -5.50 7.65
C THR A 96 -5.75 -4.79 6.34
N GLN A 97 -6.80 -5.26 5.67
CA GLN A 97 -7.44 -4.60 4.54
C GLN A 97 -8.93 -4.37 4.88
N GLY A 98 -9.36 -3.12 4.80
CA GLY A 98 -10.72 -2.71 5.11
C GLY A 98 -10.78 -1.33 5.78
N ASP A 99 -11.95 -0.69 5.69
CA ASP A 99 -12.14 0.71 6.07
C ASP A 99 -12.70 0.92 7.49
N ASP A 100 -13.00 -0.16 8.22
CA ASP A 100 -13.62 -0.10 9.53
C ASP A 100 -12.59 -0.16 10.66
N GLU A 101 -12.90 0.44 11.81
CA GLU A 101 -12.06 0.36 13.01
C GLU A 101 -12.28 -0.94 13.77
N ASP A 102 -13.45 -1.57 13.62
CA ASP A 102 -13.76 -2.83 14.28
C ASP A 102 -13.06 -3.99 13.54
N PRO A 103 -12.21 -4.78 14.23
CA PRO A 103 -11.57 -5.94 13.63
C PRO A 103 -12.53 -6.96 13.00
N GLN A 104 -13.82 -6.97 13.39
CA GLN A 104 -14.83 -7.87 12.82
C GLN A 104 -15.22 -7.52 11.37
N PHE A 105 -15.02 -6.27 10.94
CA PHE A 105 -15.41 -5.78 9.62
C PHE A 105 -14.23 -5.56 8.67
N VAL A 106 -13.04 -6.05 9.03
CA VAL A 106 -11.83 -5.99 8.19
C VAL A 106 -11.22 -7.36 8.01
N THR A 107 -10.43 -7.53 6.94
CA THR A 107 -9.75 -8.78 6.64
C THR A 107 -8.29 -8.69 7.03
N VAL A 108 -7.77 -9.65 7.80
CA VAL A 108 -6.32 -9.78 8.03
C VAL A 108 -5.71 -10.46 6.81
N ILE A 109 -4.77 -9.79 6.14
CA ILE A 109 -4.14 -10.26 4.89
C ILE A 109 -2.71 -10.75 5.10
N GLY A 110 -2.14 -10.53 6.29
CA GLY A 110 -0.82 -11.02 6.66
C GLY A 110 -0.52 -10.75 8.13
N GLU A 111 0.44 -11.49 8.67
CA GLU A 111 0.91 -11.30 10.03
C GLU A 111 2.41 -11.54 10.14
N SER A 112 3.06 -10.83 11.05
CA SER A 112 4.46 -11.04 11.38
C SER A 112 4.72 -10.71 12.84
N THR A 113 5.57 -11.51 13.49
CA THR A 113 6.00 -11.24 14.87
C THR A 113 7.40 -10.68 14.87
N ILE A 114 7.55 -9.49 15.43
CA ILE A 114 8.82 -8.78 15.55
C ILE A 114 9.35 -8.96 16.97
N LYS A 115 10.56 -9.48 17.08
CA LYS A 115 11.26 -9.62 18.36
C LYS A 115 11.85 -8.27 18.76
N LEU A 116 11.48 -7.80 19.94
CA LEU A 116 12.06 -6.62 20.56
C LEU A 116 13.25 -7.02 21.45
N PRO A 117 14.16 -6.07 21.77
CA PRO A 117 15.28 -6.31 22.69
C PRO A 117 14.85 -6.77 24.09
N GLY A 118 13.62 -6.44 24.50
CA GLY A 118 13.01 -6.92 25.75
C GLY A 118 13.48 -6.19 27.01
N ASP A 119 14.22 -5.09 26.90
CA ASP A 119 14.67 -4.22 28.01
C ASP A 119 13.98 -2.85 28.00
N TRP A 120 12.99 -2.66 27.11
CA TRP A 120 12.30 -1.39 26.95
C TRP A 120 11.15 -1.23 27.96
N PRO A 121 10.95 -0.02 28.51
CA PRO A 121 9.78 0.26 29.33
C PRO A 121 8.49 0.23 28.50
N ALA A 122 7.36 0.09 29.18
CA ALA A 122 6.05 0.30 28.59
C ALA A 122 5.94 1.73 28.01
N GLY A 123 5.21 1.89 26.91
CA GLY A 123 5.06 3.16 26.22
C GLY A 123 6.21 3.53 25.27
N THR A 124 7.18 2.63 25.05
CA THR A 124 8.24 2.84 24.06
C THR A 124 7.66 2.88 22.66
N VAL A 125 7.94 3.95 21.91
CA VAL A 125 7.33 4.21 20.60
C VAL A 125 8.01 3.42 19.47
N LEU A 126 7.19 2.84 18.61
CA LEU A 126 7.53 2.10 17.40
C LEU A 126 6.91 2.81 16.19
N LYS A 127 7.63 2.89 15.07
CA LYS A 127 7.12 3.52 13.85
C LYS A 127 6.84 2.46 12.80
N VAL A 128 5.57 2.13 12.61
CA VAL A 128 5.14 1.20 11.57
C VAL A 128 4.90 1.99 10.29
N THR A 129 5.45 1.53 9.18
CA THR A 129 5.42 2.22 7.90
C THR A 129 4.96 1.28 6.80
N TYR A 130 3.94 1.71 6.07
CA TYR A 130 3.34 0.97 4.96
C TYR A 130 3.62 1.72 3.67
N HIS A 131 3.91 1.00 2.58
CA HIS A 131 4.13 1.59 1.29
C HIS A 131 3.59 0.71 0.16
N TYR A 132 2.96 1.36 -0.82
CA TYR A 132 2.59 0.78 -2.11
C TYR A 132 3.57 1.24 -3.18
N ASP A 133 4.13 0.30 -3.93
CA ASP A 133 4.86 0.63 -5.15
C ASP A 133 3.91 0.90 -6.34
N VAL A 134 4.49 1.13 -7.52
CA VAL A 134 3.72 1.41 -8.74
C VAL A 134 2.89 0.22 -9.22
N ASP A 135 3.31 -1.00 -8.86
CA ASP A 135 2.63 -2.25 -9.20
C ASP A 135 1.63 -2.67 -8.10
N GLN A 136 1.41 -1.79 -7.11
CA GLN A 136 0.56 -2.00 -5.95
C GLN A 136 1.01 -3.15 -5.04
N THR A 137 2.30 -3.49 -5.06
CA THR A 137 2.88 -4.38 -4.06
C THR A 137 2.98 -3.65 -2.72
N VAL A 138 2.54 -4.32 -1.65
CA VAL A 138 2.55 -3.77 -0.29
C VAL A 138 3.83 -4.16 0.43
N PHE A 139 4.49 -3.16 1.02
CA PHE A 139 5.64 -3.35 1.89
C PHE A 139 5.36 -2.78 3.28
N VAL A 140 5.78 -3.52 4.31
CA VAL A 140 5.60 -3.15 5.71
C VAL A 140 6.96 -3.14 6.41
N GLU A 141 7.27 -2.03 7.07
CA GLU A 141 8.50 -1.77 7.83
C GLU A 141 8.13 -1.37 9.26
N VAL A 142 8.87 -1.81 10.28
CA VAL A 142 8.64 -1.46 11.70
C VAL A 142 9.95 -1.12 12.38
#